data_AF-A0A1L4BXE8-F1
#
_entry.id   AF-A0A1L4BXE8-F1
#
_cell.length_a   1.000
_cell.length_b   1.000
_cell.length_c   1.000
_cell.angle_alpha   90.00
_cell.angle_beta   90.00
_cell.angle_gamma   90.00
#
_symmetry.space_group_name_H-M   'P 1'
#
loop_
_entity.id
_entity.type
_entity.pdbx_description
1 polymer ?
#
loop_
_entity_poly.entity_id
_entity_poly.type
_entity_poly.pdbx_seq_one_letter_code
_entity_poly.pdbx_strand_id
1 'polypeptide(L)' 'MEIIYVLKTTLEIKWPILLFELILLFGGIMLIVTGTKVRKQSKSTALMSIILGVIIILISLYLLLWAVMFGYNA' A
#
# COMPACT_ATOMS: atom_id res chain seq x y z
N MET A 1 20.48 -19.45 18.64
CA MET A 1 20.64 -18.03 19.05
C MET A 1 20.82 -17.10 17.85
N GLU A 2 21.43 -17.54 16.75
CA GLU A 2 21.66 -16.72 15.55
C GLU A 2 20.39 -16.36 14.74
N ILE A 3 19.41 -17.27 14.65
CA ILE A 3 18.17 -17.05 13.87
C ILE A 3 17.37 -15.86 14.40
N ILE A 4 17.34 -15.68 15.73
CA ILE A 4 16.63 -14.58 16.39
C ILE A 4 17.30 -13.23 16.07
N TYR A 5 18.63 -13.21 15.94
CA TYR A 5 19.39 -11.99 15.64
C TYR A 5 19.16 -11.52 14.19
N VAL A 6 19.16 -12.47 13.24
CA VAL A 6 18.89 -12.17 11.81
C VAL A 6 17.45 -11.69 11.60
N LEU A 7 16.47 -12.32 12.26
CA LEU A 7 15.09 -11.85 12.22
C LEU A 7 14.95 -10.41 12.76
N LYS A 8 15.65 -10.09 13.85
CA LYS A 8 15.58 -8.76 14.47
C LYS A 8 16.11 -7.65 13.57
N THR A 9 17.27 -7.85 12.94
CA THR A 9 17.87 -6.86 12.02
C THR A 9 17.02 -6.66 10.77
N THR A 10 16.42 -7.74 10.24
CA THR A 10 15.58 -7.66 9.04
C THR A 10 14.25 -6.96 9.33
N LEU A 11 13.67 -7.14 10.53
CA LEU A 11 12.46 -6.46 10.98
C LEU A 11 12.71 -4.99 11.33
N GLU A 12 13.77 -4.66 12.05
CA GLU A 12 14.05 -3.29 12.52
C GLU A 12 14.35 -2.30 11.38
N ILE A 13 14.91 -2.76 10.26
CA ILE A 13 15.23 -1.89 9.11
C ILE A 13 14.04 -1.75 8.16
N LYS A 14 13.20 -2.79 8.04
CA LYS A 14 12.16 -2.87 6.99
C LYS A 14 10.75 -2.50 7.48
N TRP A 15 10.50 -2.45 8.79
CA TRP A 15 9.19 -2.08 9.34
C TRP A 15 8.65 -0.71 8.90
N PRO A 16 9.47 0.38 8.74
CA PRO A 16 8.92 1.68 8.40
C PRO A 16 8.39 1.70 6.96
N ILE A 17 9.08 1.00 6.07
CA ILE A 17 8.71 0.88 4.65
C ILE A 17 7.41 0.07 4.51
N LEU A 18 7.33 -1.07 5.20
CA LEU A 18 6.10 -1.88 5.20
C LEU A 18 4.90 -1.12 5.78
N LEU A 19 5.12 -0.30 6.82
CA LEU A 19 4.07 0.58 7.34
C LEU A 19 3.65 1.66 6.36
N PHE A 20 4.61 2.28 5.68
CA PHE A 20 4.32 3.27 4.65
C PHE A 20 3.48 2.66 3.52
N GLU A 21 3.83 1.46 3.06
CA GLU A 21 3.06 0.72 2.05
C GLU A 21 1.64 0.39 2.52
N LEU A 22 1.48 0.00 3.79
CA LEU A 22 0.17 -0.27 4.41
C LEU A 22 -0.70 0.99 4.46
N ILE A 23 -0.13 2.14 4.86
CA ILE A 23 -0.85 3.43 4.85
C ILE A 23 -1.26 3.80 3.43
N LEU A 24 -0.38 3.61 2.44
CA LEU A 24 -0.66 3.90 1.05
C LEU A 24 -1.81 3.02 0.51
N LEU A 25 -1.81 1.74 0.87
CA LEU A 25 -2.88 0.79 0.52
C LEU A 25 -4.22 1.22 1.12
N PHE A 26 -4.25 1.59 2.42
CA PHE A 26 -5.45 2.13 3.05
C PHE A 26 -5.92 3.44 2.41
N GLY A 27 -4.99 4.31 2.01
CA GLY A 27 -5.28 5.53 1.26
C GLY A 27 -5.97 5.24 -0.06
N GLY A 28 -5.51 4.24 -0.81
CA GLY A 28 -6.15 3.78 -2.04
C GLY A 28 -7.59 3.28 -1.82
N ILE A 29 -7.81 2.48 -0.77
CA ILE A 29 -9.16 2.00 -0.40
C ILE A 29 -10.07 3.18 -0.01
N MET A 30 -9.56 4.10 0.81
CA MET A 30 -10.28 5.32 1.22
C MET A 30 -10.68 6.18 0.03
N LEU A 31 -9.83 6.28 -1.01
CA LEU A 31 -10.13 6.99 -2.24
C LEU A 31 -11.30 6.35 -3.01
N ILE A 32 -11.35 5.02 -3.09
CA ILE A 32 -12.47 4.31 -3.71
C ILE A 32 -13.76 4.54 -2.91
N VAL A 33 -13.71 4.40 -1.58
CA VAL A 33 -14.86 4.65 -0.70
C VAL A 33 -15.35 6.09 -0.84
N THR A 34 -14.44 7.06 -0.88
CA THR A 34 -14.79 8.47 -1.04
C THR A 34 -15.35 8.75 -2.42
N GLY A 35 -14.77 8.19 -3.47
CA GLY A 35 -15.28 8.31 -4.84
C GLY A 35 -16.72 7.80 -4.97
N THR A 36 -17.04 6.66 -4.35
CA THR A 36 -18.43 6.16 -4.33
C THR A 36 -19.40 7.08 -3.59
N LYS A 37 -18.97 7.74 -2.50
CA LYS A 37 -19.78 8.73 -1.77
C LYS A 37 -19.99 10.02 -2.59
N VAL A 38 -18.93 10.52 -3.24
CA VAL A 38 -18.94 11.77 -4.01
C VAL A 38 -19.68 11.63 -5.35
N ARG A 39 -19.96 10.40 -5.81
CA ARG A 39 -20.73 10.12 -7.04
C ARG A 39 -22.08 10.83 -7.12
N LYS A 40 -22.72 11.10 -5.97
CA LYS A 40 -23.98 11.85 -5.89
C LYS A 40 -23.82 13.35 -6.21
N GLN A 41 -22.63 13.91 -6.00
CA GLN A 41 -22.32 15.32 -6.25
C GLN A 41 -21.66 15.51 -7.62
N SER A 42 -20.64 14.70 -7.94
CA SER A 42 -19.91 14.80 -9.20
C SER A 42 -19.51 13.42 -9.70
N LYS A 43 -20.04 13.04 -10.86
CA LYS A 43 -19.69 11.78 -11.53
C LYS A 43 -18.23 11.74 -11.96
N SER A 44 -17.69 12.88 -12.43
CA SER A 44 -16.30 12.98 -12.89
C SER A 44 -15.32 12.81 -11.73
N THR A 45 -15.54 13.54 -10.63
CA THR A 45 -14.71 13.45 -9.42
C THR A 45 -14.77 12.05 -8.82
N ALA A 46 -15.95 11.44 -8.78
CA ALA A 46 -16.11 10.06 -8.32
C ALA A 46 -15.30 9.06 -9.15
N LEU A 47 -15.35 9.19 -10.48
CA LEU A 47 -14.61 8.34 -11.39
C LEU A 47 -13.10 8.52 -11.20
N MET A 48 -12.62 9.77 -11.10
CA MET A 48 -11.21 10.07 -10.83
C MET A 48 -10.75 9.47 -9.51
N SER A 49 -11.50 9.64 -8.42
CA SER A 49 -11.15 9.07 -7.11
C SER A 49 -11.08 7.54 -7.13
N ILE A 50 -12.01 6.89 -7.83
CA ILE A 50 -12.00 5.43 -7.98
C ILE A 50 -10.79 4.98 -8.81
N ILE A 51 -10.52 5.62 -9.95
CA ILE A 51 -9.38 5.28 -10.82
C ILE A 51 -8.07 5.45 -10.07
N LEU A 52 -7.87 6.60 -9.42
CA LEU A 52 -6.67 6.87 -8.63
C LEU A 52 -6.51 5.88 -7.48
N GLY A 53 -7.60 5.57 -6.77
CA GLY A 53 -7.58 4.57 -5.70
C GLY A 53 -7.19 3.17 -6.21
N VAL A 54 -7.71 2.75 -7.35
CA VAL A 54 -7.34 1.46 -7.99
C VAL A 54 -5.87 1.45 -8.38
N ILE A 55 -5.36 2.51 -9.01
CA ILE A 55 -3.94 2.62 -9.39
C ILE A 55 -3.05 2.51 -8.15
N ILE A 56 -3.38 3.25 -7.08
CA ILE A 56 -2.62 3.21 -5.82
C ILE A 56 -2.61 1.79 -5.25
N ILE A 57 -3.76 1.12 -5.20
CA ILE A 57 -3.84 -0.26 -4.69
C ILE A 57 -2.96 -1.20 -5.53
N LEU A 58 -3.01 -1.11 -6.86
CA LEU A 58 -2.20 -1.97 -7.73
C LEU A 58 -0.69 -1.74 -7.51
N ILE A 59 -0.27 -0.48 -7.38
CA ILE A 59 1.13 -0.14 -7.10
C ILE A 59 1.53 -0.67 -5.72
N SER A 60 0.72 -0.44 -4.69
CA SER A 60 0.98 -0.93 -3.33
C SER A 60 1.07 -2.46 -3.27
N LEU A 61 0.18 -3.18 -3.96
CA LEU A 61 0.22 -4.64 -4.02
C LEU A 61 1.45 -5.14 -4.77
N TYR A 62 1.84 -4.48 -5.85
CA TYR A 62 3.06 -4.82 -6.58
C TYR A 62 4.31 -4.64 -5.70
N LEU A 63 4.41 -3.52 -4.98
CA LEU A 63 5.52 -3.24 -4.08
C LEU A 63 5.58 -4.24 -2.92
N LEU A 64 4.43 -4.56 -2.30
CA LEU A 64 4.34 -5.59 -1.26
C LEU A 64 4.77 -6.96 -1.77
N LEU A 65 4.30 -7.37 -2.96
CA LEU A 65 4.70 -8.63 -3.59
C LEU A 65 6.20 -8.64 -3.85
N TRP A 66 6.75 -7.55 -4.37
CA TRP A 66 8.18 -7.42 -4.62
C TRP A 66 8.99 -7.49 -3.31
N ALA A 67 8.56 -6.77 -2.27
CA ALA A 67 9.18 -6.77 -0.95
C ALA A 67 9.18 -8.14 -0.28
N VAL A 68 8.11 -8.94 -0.48
CA VAL A 68 8.01 -10.31 0.04
C VAL A 68 8.84 -11.30 -0.79
N MET A 69 8.76 -11.23 -2.12
CA MET A 69 9.36 -12.22 -3.03
C MET A 69 10.87 -12.04 -3.20
N PHE A 70 11.33 -10.81 -3.40
CA PHE A 70 12.74 -10.52 -3.63
C PHE A 70 13.46 -10.12 -2.35
N GLY A 71 12.70 -9.76 -1.30
CA GLY A 71 13.25 -9.09 -0.14
C GLY A 71 13.81 -7.72 -0.51
N TYR A 72 13.81 -6.77 0.41
CA TYR A 72 14.77 -5.66 0.36
C TYR A 72 16.20 -6.18 0.62
N ASN A 73 16.62 -7.26 -0.03
CA ASN A 73 17.94 -7.87 0.05
C ASN A 73 18.63 -7.63 -1.29
N ALA A 74 19.04 -6.39 -1.51
CA ALA A 74 20.35 -6.12 -2.09
C ALA A 74 21.33 -5.91 -0.92
#